data_AF-A0A397TDE2-F1
#
_entry.id   AF-A0A397TDE2-F1
#
_cell.length_a   1.000
_cell.length_b   1.000
_cell.length_c   1.000
_cell.angle_alpha   90.00
_cell.angle_beta   90.00
_cell.angle_gamma   90.00
#
_symmetry.space_group_name_H-M   'P 1'
#
loop_
_entity.id
_entity.type
_entity.pdbx_description
1 polymer ?
#
loop_
_entity_poly.entity_id
_entity_poly.type
_entity_poly.pdbx_seq_one_letter_code
_entity_poly.pdbx_strand_id
1 'polypeptide(L)'
;LRNCQPANNEVKKEEIYGVLSYMTPEVIRGHQYTKASDIYSFRIIMNEFISEEIPYNDIPHDHVLAVKICKGFRPKIYEMLGC
;
A
#
# COMPACT_ATOMS: atom_id res chain seq x y z
N LEU A 1 -7.95 22.20 42.64
CA LEU A 1 -8.88 21.79 41.57
C LEU A 1 -8.07 21.66 40.29
N ARG A 2 -7.80 20.43 39.83
CA ARG A 2 -7.17 20.22 38.52
C ARG A 2 -8.29 20.27 37.48
N ASN A 3 -8.25 21.26 36.61
CA ASN A 3 -9.21 21.42 35.53
C ASN A 3 -8.90 20.39 34.44
N CYS A 4 -9.81 19.46 34.20
CA CYS A 4 -9.78 18.57 33.04
C CYS A 4 -10.02 19.40 31.78
N GLN A 5 -9.10 19.35 30.82
CA GLN A 5 -9.34 19.92 29.50
C GLN A 5 -10.18 18.94 28.67
N PRO A 6 -11.12 19.43 27.84
CA PRO A 6 -11.80 18.58 26.88
C PRO A 6 -10.80 18.05 25.86
N ALA A 7 -10.91 16.77 25.50
CA ALA A 7 -10.20 16.22 24.37
C ALA A 7 -10.62 16.99 23.12
N ASN A 8 -9.75 17.89 22.65
CA ASN A 8 -9.92 18.55 21.37
C ASN A 8 -9.89 17.43 20.31
N ASN A 9 -11.04 17.10 19.74
CA ASN A 9 -11.20 16.12 18.67
C ASN A 9 -10.70 16.69 17.34
N GLU A 10 -9.47 17.23 17.32
CA GLU A 10 -8.78 17.40 16.05
C GLU A 10 -8.56 15.99 15.52
N VAL A 11 -9.29 15.63 14.46
CA VAL A 11 -9.03 14.42 13.68
C VAL A 11 -7.62 14.59 13.12
N LYS A 12 -6.62 14.12 13.86
CA LYS A 12 -5.26 14.00 13.35
C LYS A 12 -5.37 13.14 12.11
N LYS A 13 -5.10 13.72 10.94
CA LYS A 13 -4.85 12.92 9.75
C LYS A 13 -3.67 12.04 10.09
N GLU A 14 -3.93 10.75 10.22
CA GLU A 14 -2.86 9.77 10.36
C GLU A 14 -2.04 9.84 9.07
N GLU A 15 -0.78 10.25 9.20
CA GLU A 15 0.16 10.18 8.11
C GLU A 15 0.49 8.71 7.87
N ILE A 16 0.16 8.22 6.67
CA ILE A 16 0.40 6.83 6.28
C ILE A 16 1.77 6.76 5.62
N TYR A 17 2.64 5.92 6.16
CA TYR A 17 3.95 5.62 5.62
C TYR A 17 3.97 4.20 5.08
N GLY A 18 4.64 3.99 3.94
CA GLY A 18 4.74 2.68 3.31
C GLY A 18 5.68 2.65 2.12
N VAL A 19 5.99 1.45 1.65
CA VAL A 19 6.79 1.22 0.44
C VAL A 19 5.84 1.12 -0.75
N LEU A 20 6.02 2.01 -1.73
CA LEU A 20 5.10 2.22 -2.85
C LEU A 20 4.60 0.94 -3.53
N SER A 21 5.49 -0.03 -3.72
CA SER A 21 5.22 -1.29 -4.42
C SER A 21 4.19 -2.20 -3.75
N TYR A 22 4.01 -2.05 -2.44
CA TYR A 22 3.10 -2.86 -1.63
C TYR A 22 1.83 -2.09 -1.25
N MET A 23 1.78 -0.78 -1.50
CA MET A 23 0.64 0.05 -1.15
C MET A 23 -0.51 -0.11 -2.14
N THR A 24 -1.74 -0.11 -1.62
CA THR A 24 -2.93 -0.11 -2.45
C THR A 24 -3.17 1.25 -3.12
N PRO A 25 -3.82 1.28 -4.30
CA PRO A 25 -4.08 2.53 -5.01
C PRO A 25 -4.94 3.51 -4.23
N GLU A 26 -5.89 3.04 -3.41
CA GLU A 26 -6.72 3.92 -2.58
C GLU A 26 -5.90 4.61 -1.47
N VAL A 27 -4.96 3.90 -0.85
CA VAL A 27 -4.05 4.47 0.16
C VAL A 27 -3.08 5.46 -0.49
N ILE A 28 -2.54 5.16 -1.67
CA ILE A 28 -1.70 6.09 -2.44
C ILE A 28 -2.46 7.39 -2.76
N ARG A 29 -3.78 7.31 -2.99
CA ARG A 29 -4.66 8.47 -3.23
C ARG A 29 -5.06 9.21 -1.95
N GLY A 30 -4.55 8.81 -0.78
CA GLY A 30 -4.86 9.43 0.50
C GLY A 30 -6.20 9.02 1.11
N HIS A 31 -6.79 7.90 0.67
CA HIS A 31 -7.94 7.32 1.38
C HIS A 31 -7.46 6.59 2.64
N GLN A 32 -8.41 6.32 3.53
CA GLN A 32 -8.13 5.65 4.78
C GLN A 32 -7.54 4.26 4.55
N TYR A 33 -6.51 3.93 5.34
CA TYR A 33 -5.97 2.58 5.42
C TYR A 33 -7.03 1.60 5.94
N THR A 34 -7.10 0.41 5.36
CA THR A 34 -8.07 -0.61 5.79
C THR A 34 -7.43 -1.98 5.88
N LYS A 35 -8.14 -2.94 6.49
CA LYS A 35 -7.75 -4.36 6.46
C LYS A 35 -7.60 -4.91 5.04
N ALA A 36 -8.30 -4.35 4.03
CA ALA A 36 -8.11 -4.77 2.65
C ALA A 36 -6.72 -4.34 2.10
N SER A 37 -6.17 -3.24 2.63
CA SER A 37 -4.82 -2.78 2.32
C SER A 37 -3.74 -3.73 2.85
N ASP A 38 -3.93 -4.28 4.06
CA ASP A 38 -3.09 -5.36 4.61
C ASP A 38 -3.10 -6.61 3.71
N ILE A 39 -4.29 -7.07 3.33
CA ILE A 39 -4.47 -8.28 2.49
C ILE A 39 -3.80 -8.11 1.12
N TYR A 40 -3.94 -6.93 0.51
CA TYR A 40 -3.25 -6.63 -0.74
C TYR A 40 -1.73 -6.68 -0.57
N SER A 41 -1.20 -6.00 0.44
CA SER A 41 0.26 -5.96 0.71
C SER A 41 0.80 -7.38 0.93
N PHE A 42 0.09 -8.19 1.70
CA PHE A 42 0.42 -9.60 1.93
C PHE A 42 0.44 -10.42 0.64
N ARG A 43 -0.52 -10.21 -0.27
CA ARG A 43 -0.51 -10.86 -1.59
C ARG A 43 0.72 -10.49 -2.40
N ILE A 44 1.15 -9.23 -2.37
CA ILE A 44 2.35 -8.79 -3.09
C ILE A 44 3.61 -9.44 -2.48
N ILE A 45 3.72 -9.50 -1.16
CA ILE A 45 4.83 -10.16 -0.45
C ILE A 45 4.88 -11.65 -0.78
N MET A 46 3.74 -12.34 -0.76
CA MET A 46 3.68 -13.76 -1.12
C MET A 46 4.09 -14.00 -2.57
N ASN A 47 3.72 -13.11 -3.48
CA ASN A 47 4.14 -13.19 -4.87
C ASN A 47 5.65 -13.02 -5.02
N GLU A 48 6.24 -12.02 -4.35
CA GLU A 48 7.70 -11.82 -4.31
C GLU A 48 8.42 -13.05 -3.75
N PHE A 49 7.90 -13.65 -2.68
CA PHE A 49 8.46 -14.86 -2.09
C PHE A 49 8.43 -16.06 -3.04
N ILE A 50 7.34 -16.25 -3.79
CA ILE A 50 7.18 -17.39 -4.72
C ILE A 50 7.98 -17.19 -6.01
N SER A 51 7.99 -15.97 -6.55
CA SER A 51 8.64 -15.66 -7.82
C SER A 51 10.13 -15.34 -7.69
N GLU A 52 10.59 -15.00 -6.48
CA GLU A 52 11.89 -14.38 -6.23
C GLU A 52 12.09 -13.07 -7.02
N GLU A 53 11.00 -12.45 -7.50
CA GLU A 53 11.02 -11.17 -8.23
C GLU A 53 10.46 -10.03 -7.38
N ILE A 54 11.23 -8.95 -7.27
CA ILE A 54 10.80 -7.71 -6.61
C ILE A 54 9.66 -7.06 -7.43
N PRO A 55 8.55 -6.65 -6.80
CA PRO A 55 7.47 -5.98 -7.52
C PRO A 55 7.96 -4.68 -8.19
N TYR A 56 7.75 -4.57 -9.50
CA TYR A 56 8.17 -3.41 -10.31
C TYR A 56 9.69 -3.18 -10.35
N ASN A 57 10.51 -4.24 -10.25
CA ASN A 57 11.98 -4.15 -10.23
C ASN A 57 12.58 -3.37 -11.42
N ASP A 58 11.89 -3.30 -12.55
CA ASP A 58 12.31 -2.60 -13.77
C ASP A 58 11.88 -1.13 -13.83
N ILE A 59 11.18 -0.63 -12.81
CA ILE A 59 10.57 0.72 -12.82
C ILE A 59 11.04 1.54 -11.60
N PRO A 60 11.47 2.80 -11.79
CA PRO A 60 11.75 3.70 -10.69
C PRO A 60 10.53 3.86 -9.75
N HIS A 61 10.76 3.76 -8.44
CA HIS A 61 9.71 3.84 -7.43
C HIS A 61 9.39 5.29 -7.07
N ASP A 62 8.95 6.05 -8.07
CA ASP A 62 8.67 7.48 -7.98
C ASP A 62 7.17 7.80 -8.18
N HIS A 63 6.86 9.10 -8.31
CA HIS A 63 5.51 9.57 -8.55
C HIS A 63 4.89 9.03 -9.86
N VAL A 64 5.70 8.69 -10.87
CA VAL A 64 5.22 8.12 -12.13
C VAL A 64 4.70 6.71 -11.89
N LEU A 65 5.42 5.90 -11.11
CA LEU A 65 4.94 4.57 -10.71
C LEU A 65 3.65 4.68 -9.88
N ALA A 66 3.57 5.63 -8.94
CA ALA A 66 2.37 5.86 -8.14
C ALA A 66 1.13 6.17 -9.02
N VAL A 67 1.30 7.01 -10.04
CA VAL A 67 0.23 7.32 -11.01
C VAL A 67 -0.15 6.07 -11.82
N LYS A 68 0.82 5.25 -12.25
CA LYS A 68 0.54 3.99 -12.97
C LYS A 68 -0.28 3.03 -12.10
N ILE A 69 0.11 2.82 -10.84
CA ILE A 69 -0.62 1.97 -9.89
C ILE A 69 -2.05 2.46 -9.70
N CYS A 70 -2.22 3.78 -9.53
CA CYS A 70 -3.52 4.42 -9.45
C CYS A 70 -4.36 4.23 -10.72
N LYS A 71 -3.75 4.06 -11.90
CA LYS A 71 -4.45 3.79 -13.16
C LYS A 71 -4.74 2.31 -13.41
N GLY A 72 -4.41 1.43 -12.48
CA GLY A 72 -4.68 -0.01 -12.60
C GLY A 72 -3.47 -0.84 -13.03
N PHE A 73 -2.28 -0.25 -13.16
CA PHE A 73 -1.06 -1.03 -13.34
C PHE A 73 -0.80 -1.90 -12.11
N ARG A 74 -0.45 -3.17 -12.30
CA ARG A 74 -0.26 -4.17 -11.24
C ARG A 74 1.06 -4.90 -11.47
N PRO A 75 1.69 -5.42 -10.41
CA PRO A 75 2.91 -6.18 -10.58
C PRO A 75 2.57 -7.51 -11.27
N LYS A 76 3.55 -8.10 -11.96
CA LYS A 76 3.38 -9.44 -12.52
C LYS A 76 3.10 -10.39 -11.38
N ILE A 77 2.07 -11.21 -11.54
CA ILE A 77 1.70 -12.22 -10.56
C ILE A 77 2.16 -13.55 -11.11
N TYR A 78 2.91 -14.29 -10.30
CA TYR A 78 3.23 -15.66 -10.58
C TYR A 78 1.94 -16.47 -10.49
N GLU A 79 1.36 -16.79 -11.64
CA GLU A 79 0.37 -17.84 -11.71
C GLU A 79 1.16 -19.14 -11.49
N MET A 80 0.90 -19.78 -10.35
CA MET A 80 1.37 -21.13 -10.10
C MET A 80 0.93 -21.96 -11.30
N LEU A 81 1.89 -22.36 -12.16
CA LEU A 81 1.64 -23.30 -13.24
C LEU A 81 0.95 -24.49 -12.60
N GLY A 82 -0.36 -24.58 -12.83
CA GLY A 82 -1.16 -25.68 -12.35
C GLY A 82 -0.55 -26.97 -12.87
N CYS A 83 -0.35 -27.92 -11.98
CA CYS A 83 -0.37 -29.32 -12.37
C CYS A 83 -1.65 -29.61 -13.18
#